data_AF-A0A7S2EUZ3-F1
#
_entry.id   AF-A0A7S2EUZ3-F1
#
_cell.length_a   1.000
_cell.length_b   1.000
_cell.length_c   1.000
_cell.angle_alpha   90.00
_cell.angle_beta   90.00
_cell.angle_gamma   90.00
#
_symmetry.space_group_name_H-M   'P 1'
#
loop_
_entity.id
_entity.type
_entity.pdbx_description
1 polymer ?
#
loop_
_entity_poly.entity_id
_entity_poly.type
_entity_poly.pdbx_seq_one_letter_code
_entity_poly.pdbx_strand_id
1 'polypeptide(L)'
;RRGEGEALARRMDLMTKLESIKFAFRMGILAVNLGREYRRLVTDRDSAADGRVLCARILQDGGVLRPGEYAVPVVEEEERLWKMRYVGRRTGRRLFGSSAGGFETASLCATGHSNIVGPWQSATRQEKPMPFSAIAKLGLLTMGEILHVYRPLFWAQSEQQHSWHQVYGDGARRDSLSLGPARAWLVSLIMDVLSHHLTLAAAKDCRANVSRKRATPVWAGRKWKSDEFGTEIPATTVNELRRRKMRWMLYLLRSPAWDFLVQPMAEATTDGIGRYVPVLGKTVAGYIME
;
A
#
# COMPACT_ATOMS: atom_id res chain seq x y z
N ARG A 1 34.80 14.45 -21.89
CA ARG A 1 35.06 13.45 -20.83
C ARG A 1 35.00 14.03 -19.42
N ARG A 2 35.93 14.89 -18.94
CA ARG A 2 35.85 15.40 -17.54
C ARG A 2 34.58 16.21 -17.24
N GLY A 3 34.16 17.08 -18.16
CA GLY A 3 32.93 17.89 -18.00
C GLY A 3 31.62 17.09 -18.09
N GLU A 4 31.59 15.96 -18.80
CA GLU A 4 30.40 15.11 -18.90
C GLU A 4 30.14 14.36 -17.59
N GLY A 5 31.21 13.92 -16.91
CA GLY A 5 31.11 13.27 -15.59
C GLY A 5 30.55 14.22 -14.54
N GLU A 6 30.97 15.49 -14.52
CA GLU A 6 30.44 16.49 -13.60
C GLU A 6 28.97 16.80 -13.86
N ALA A 7 28.56 16.92 -15.13
CA ALA A 7 27.16 17.15 -15.49
C ALA A 7 26.27 15.97 -15.06
N LEU A 8 26.75 14.73 -15.25
CA LEU A 8 26.04 13.52 -14.83
C LEU A 8 25.93 13.43 -13.30
N ALA A 9 27.01 13.71 -12.57
CA ALA A 9 27.01 13.74 -11.11
C ALA A 9 26.00 14.77 -10.55
N ARG A 10 25.94 15.97 -11.15
CA ARG A 10 24.93 16.99 -10.78
C ARG A 10 23.51 16.53 -11.03
N ARG A 11 23.24 15.85 -12.16
CA ARG A 11 21.92 15.30 -12.47
C ARG A 11 21.50 14.23 -11.46
N MET A 12 22.40 13.33 -11.09
CA MET A 12 22.15 12.30 -10.08
C MET A 12 21.86 12.93 -8.71
N ASP A 13 22.62 13.94 -8.29
CA ASP A 13 22.37 14.65 -7.03
C ASP A 13 20.99 15.33 -7.00
N LEU A 14 20.59 15.98 -8.11
CA LEU A 14 19.26 16.57 -8.24
C LEU A 14 18.15 15.52 -8.17
N MET A 15 18.34 14.35 -8.79
CA MET A 15 17.38 13.25 -8.72
C MET A 15 17.24 12.71 -7.29
N THR A 16 18.34 12.52 -6.56
CA THR A 16 18.29 12.10 -5.16
C THR A 16 17.58 13.13 -4.28
N LYS A 17 17.85 14.43 -4.48
CA LYS A 17 17.15 15.52 -3.77
C LYS A 17 15.66 15.54 -4.07
N LEU A 18 15.28 15.31 -5.31
CA LEU A 18 13.87 15.29 -5.70
C LEU A 18 13.15 14.07 -5.10
N GLU A 19 13.79 12.90 -5.06
CA GLU A 19 13.25 11.72 -4.37
C GLU A 19 13.19 11.89 -2.85
N SER A 20 14.15 12.59 -2.23
CA SER A 20 14.08 12.88 -0.79
C SER A 20 12.94 13.83 -0.44
N ILE A 21 12.67 14.84 -1.28
CA ILE A 21 11.51 15.73 -1.13
C ILE A 21 10.20 14.94 -1.29
N LYS A 22 10.10 14.09 -2.32
CA LYS A 22 8.94 13.20 -2.52
C LYS A 22 8.74 12.28 -1.32
N PHE A 23 9.82 11.69 -0.81
CA PHE A 23 9.79 10.85 0.38
C PHE A 23 9.25 11.62 1.60
N ALA A 24 9.77 12.82 1.87
CA ALA A 24 9.31 13.66 2.97
C ALA A 24 7.81 13.98 2.86
N PHE A 25 7.34 14.30 1.65
CA PHE A 25 5.92 14.57 1.41
C PHE A 25 5.04 13.33 1.65
N ARG A 26 5.46 12.15 1.14
CA ARG A 26 4.77 10.88 1.37
C ARG A 26 4.71 10.52 2.86
N MET A 27 5.81 10.71 3.58
CA MET A 27 5.88 10.51 5.03
C MET A 27 4.98 11.48 5.79
N GLY A 28 4.90 12.74 5.35
CA GLY A 28 3.97 13.73 5.90
C GLY A 28 2.51 13.29 5.72
N ILE A 29 2.12 12.87 4.52
CA ILE A 29 0.77 12.34 4.25
C ILE A 29 0.49 11.10 5.12
N LEU A 30 1.45 10.17 5.19
CA LEU A 30 1.32 8.97 6.01
C LEU A 30 1.13 9.32 7.48
N ALA A 31 1.90 10.26 8.02
CA ALA A 31 1.79 10.71 9.41
C ALA A 31 0.44 11.38 9.70
N VAL A 32 -0.07 12.21 8.79
CA VAL A 32 -1.39 12.84 8.92
C VAL A 32 -2.50 11.79 8.91
N ASN A 33 -2.44 10.84 7.97
CA ASN A 33 -3.41 9.75 7.89
C ASN A 33 -3.36 8.85 9.12
N LEU A 34 -2.16 8.52 9.59
CA LEU A 34 -1.95 7.74 10.81
C LEU A 34 -2.52 8.45 12.03
N GLY A 35 -2.24 9.75 12.18
CA GLY A 35 -2.75 10.55 13.29
C GLY A 35 -4.26 10.72 13.28
N ARG A 36 -4.90 10.73 12.10
CA ARG A 36 -6.36 10.70 11.97
C ARG A 36 -6.95 9.36 12.38
N GLU A 37 -6.39 8.26 11.90
CA GLU A 37 -6.86 6.91 12.25
C GLU A 37 -6.60 6.60 13.74
N TYR A 38 -5.48 7.03 14.29
CA TYR A 38 -5.21 6.94 15.73
C TYR A 38 -6.26 7.71 16.54
N ARG A 39 -6.57 8.96 16.15
CA ARG A 39 -7.65 9.73 16.81
C ARG A 39 -8.99 9.02 16.72
N ARG A 40 -9.35 8.46 15.57
CA ARG A 40 -10.60 7.69 15.40
C ARG A 40 -10.66 6.47 16.31
N LEU A 41 -9.57 5.70 16.41
CA LEU A 41 -9.46 4.57 17.33
C LEU A 41 -9.66 4.99 18.80
N VAL A 42 -9.15 6.17 19.17
CA VAL A 42 -9.29 6.71 20.53
C VAL A 42 -10.71 7.19 20.79
N THR A 43 -11.32 7.92 19.84
CA THR A 43 -12.64 8.53 20.02
C THR A 43 -13.77 7.51 19.90
N ASP A 44 -13.64 6.55 18.99
CA ASP A 44 -14.72 5.65 18.57
C ASP A 44 -14.39 4.20 18.92
N ARG A 45 -14.45 3.90 20.23
CA ARG A 45 -14.11 2.58 20.78
C ARG A 45 -15.01 1.46 20.26
N ASP A 46 -16.24 1.79 19.89
CA ASP A 46 -17.17 0.83 19.33
C ASP A 46 -16.79 0.48 17.88
N SER A 47 -16.32 1.46 17.11
CA SER A 47 -15.71 1.22 15.78
C SER A 47 -14.35 0.52 15.84
N ALA A 48 -13.59 0.67 16.94
CA ALA A 48 -12.33 -0.05 17.14
C ALA A 48 -12.53 -1.58 17.20
N ALA A 49 -13.74 -2.04 17.58
CA ALA A 49 -14.10 -3.44 17.58
C ALA A 49 -14.15 -4.06 16.17
N ASP A 50 -14.37 -3.24 15.15
CA ASP A 50 -14.56 -3.69 13.78
C ASP A 50 -13.24 -3.88 13.02
N GLY A 51 -12.18 -3.11 13.31
CA GLY A 51 -10.78 -3.31 12.86
C GLY A 51 -10.50 -3.39 11.34
N ARG A 52 -11.51 -3.72 10.53
CA ARG A 52 -11.48 -3.95 9.08
C ARG A 52 -11.43 -2.64 8.30
N VAL A 53 -12.11 -1.62 8.81
CA VAL A 53 -12.19 -0.30 8.16
C VAL A 53 -10.83 0.41 8.19
N LEU A 54 -10.05 0.20 9.27
CA LEU A 54 -8.76 0.85 9.45
C LEU A 54 -7.69 0.36 8.45
N CYS A 55 -7.65 -0.95 8.21
CA CYS A 55 -6.68 -1.55 7.29
C CYS A 55 -6.94 -1.09 5.84
N ALA A 56 -8.20 -1.03 5.41
CA ALA A 56 -8.53 -0.74 4.02
C ALA A 56 -8.13 0.69 3.61
N ARG A 57 -8.31 1.68 4.50
CA ARG A 57 -8.11 3.09 4.18
C ARG A 57 -6.63 3.48 4.14
N ILE A 58 -5.84 3.02 5.11
CA ILE A 58 -4.39 3.29 5.16
C ILE A 58 -3.67 2.65 3.97
N LEU A 59 -4.03 1.41 3.61
CA LEU A 59 -3.44 0.70 2.46
C LEU A 59 -3.83 1.34 1.12
N GLN A 60 -5.05 1.84 0.98
CA GLN A 60 -5.55 2.38 -0.30
C GLN A 60 -4.85 3.66 -0.74
N ASP A 61 -4.50 4.52 0.23
CA ASP A 61 -3.93 5.83 -0.09
C ASP A 61 -2.40 5.80 -0.16
N GLY A 62 -1.73 4.84 0.50
CA GLY A 62 -0.30 4.51 0.34
C GLY A 62 0.69 5.68 0.40
N GLY A 63 0.26 6.85 0.88
CA GLY A 63 0.96 8.12 0.70
C GLY A 63 1.17 8.57 -0.75
N VAL A 64 0.65 7.86 -1.77
CA VAL A 64 0.88 8.16 -3.19
C VAL A 64 -0.39 8.74 -3.79
N LEU A 65 -0.37 10.05 -4.05
CA LEU A 65 -1.35 10.69 -4.93
C LEU A 65 -1.28 10.00 -6.31
N ARG A 66 -2.41 9.47 -6.80
CA ARG A 66 -2.41 8.88 -8.14
C ARG A 66 -2.19 10.01 -9.16
N PRO A 67 -1.34 9.81 -10.19
CA PRO A 67 -1.18 10.80 -11.25
C PRO A 67 -2.54 11.10 -11.89
N GLY A 68 -2.99 12.35 -11.86
CA GLY A 68 -4.29 12.78 -12.40
C GLY A 68 -5.48 12.64 -11.45
N GLU A 69 -5.33 12.04 -10.27
CA GLU A 69 -6.29 12.26 -9.18
C GLU A 69 -5.91 13.58 -8.52
N TYR A 70 -6.74 14.61 -8.71
CA TYR A 70 -6.70 15.77 -7.83
C TYR A 70 -6.81 15.25 -6.40
N ALA A 71 -6.06 15.85 -5.47
CA ALA A 71 -6.28 15.59 -4.06
C ALA A 71 -7.71 16.05 -3.74
N VAL A 72 -8.69 15.16 -3.93
CA VAL A 72 -10.07 15.42 -3.61
C VAL A 72 -10.05 15.69 -2.10
N PRO A 73 -10.37 16.91 -1.66
CA PRO A 73 -10.37 17.21 -0.23
C PRO A 73 -11.24 16.16 0.45
N VAL A 74 -10.78 15.65 1.60
CA VAL A 74 -11.42 14.51 2.27
C VAL A 74 -12.93 14.71 2.46
N VAL A 75 -13.35 15.97 2.62
CA VAL A 75 -14.75 16.38 2.68
C VAL A 75 -15.53 15.97 1.42
N GLU A 76 -14.99 16.20 0.23
CA GLU A 76 -15.62 15.84 -1.04
C GLU A 76 -15.66 14.32 -1.27
N GLU A 77 -14.63 13.56 -0.86
CA GLU A 77 -14.66 12.10 -0.98
C GLU A 77 -15.64 11.50 0.04
N GLU A 78 -15.72 12.05 1.25
CA GLU A 78 -16.73 11.65 2.24
C GLU A 78 -18.14 12.00 1.77
N GLU A 79 -18.33 13.15 1.13
CA GLU A 79 -19.60 13.54 0.51
C GLU A 79 -19.96 12.64 -0.69
N ARG A 80 -18.98 12.26 -1.52
CA ARG A 80 -19.15 11.33 -2.63
C ARG A 80 -19.57 9.95 -2.13
N LEU A 81 -18.89 9.43 -1.11
CA LEU A 81 -19.24 8.15 -0.48
C LEU A 81 -20.61 8.23 0.20
N TRP A 82 -20.95 9.36 0.82
CA TRP A 82 -22.27 9.59 1.41
C TRP A 82 -23.36 9.61 0.34
N LYS A 83 -23.15 10.32 -0.78
CA LYS A 83 -24.06 10.34 -1.94
C LYS A 83 -24.23 8.95 -2.54
N MET A 84 -23.14 8.20 -2.74
CA MET A 84 -23.23 6.81 -3.21
C MET A 84 -24.03 5.94 -2.24
N ARG A 85 -23.82 6.06 -0.92
CA ARG A 85 -24.61 5.33 0.09
C ARG A 85 -26.10 5.72 0.05
N TYR A 86 -26.38 7.01 -0.10
CA TYR A 86 -27.73 7.53 -0.20
C TYR A 86 -28.45 7.00 -1.45
N VAL A 87 -27.81 7.10 -2.63
CA VAL A 87 -28.35 6.57 -3.89
C VAL A 87 -28.53 5.05 -3.82
N GLY A 88 -27.56 4.33 -3.24
CA GLY A 88 -27.69 2.89 -3.02
C GLY A 88 -28.88 2.53 -2.14
N ARG A 89 -29.10 3.28 -1.05
CA ARG A 89 -30.27 3.11 -0.17
C ARG A 89 -31.59 3.37 -0.90
N ARG A 90 -31.64 4.38 -1.78
CA ARG A 90 -32.87 4.76 -2.51
C ARG A 90 -33.18 3.84 -3.69
N THR A 91 -32.15 3.31 -4.35
CA THR A 91 -32.28 2.44 -5.54
C THR A 91 -32.32 0.95 -5.20
N GLY A 92 -32.25 0.59 -3.91
CA GLY A 92 -32.11 -0.79 -3.46
C GLY A 92 -30.75 -1.43 -3.81
N ARG A 93 -29.86 -0.70 -4.50
CA ARG A 93 -28.49 -1.16 -4.80
C ARG A 93 -27.67 -1.10 -3.53
N ARG A 94 -27.43 -2.25 -2.92
CA ARG A 94 -26.44 -2.38 -1.85
C ARG A 94 -25.07 -2.13 -2.47
N LEU A 95 -24.37 -1.08 -2.01
CA LEU A 95 -22.94 -0.97 -2.26
C LEU A 95 -22.28 -2.17 -1.58
N PHE A 96 -21.79 -3.11 -2.38
CA PHE A 96 -21.00 -4.23 -1.89
C PHE A 96 -19.87 -3.68 -1.01
N GLY A 97 -19.97 -3.89 0.31
CA GLY A 97 -18.96 -3.47 1.29
C GLY A 97 -19.49 -2.81 2.56
N SER A 98 -20.73 -2.33 2.63
CA SER A 98 -21.28 -1.86 3.92
C SER A 98 -22.08 -2.96 4.58
N SER A 99 -21.41 -3.73 5.44
CA SER A 99 -22.06 -4.62 6.39
C SER A 99 -22.72 -3.82 7.51
N ALA A 100 -23.70 -3.00 7.16
CA ALA A 100 -24.64 -2.51 8.15
C ALA A 100 -25.58 -3.67 8.48
N GLY A 101 -25.46 -4.16 9.72
CA GLY A 101 -26.43 -5.08 10.31
C GLY A 101 -27.84 -4.54 10.10
N GLY A 102 -28.78 -5.43 9.84
CA GLY A 102 -30.18 -5.12 9.58
C GLY A 102 -30.74 -4.26 10.71
N PHE A 103 -30.86 -2.96 10.45
CA PHE A 103 -31.86 -2.16 11.11
C PHE A 103 -33.17 -2.46 10.39
N GLU A 104 -33.82 -3.56 10.81
CA GLU A 104 -35.24 -3.73 10.56
C GLU A 104 -35.91 -2.49 11.13
N THR A 105 -36.34 -1.60 10.24
CA THR A 105 -37.34 -0.59 10.54
C THR A 105 -38.62 -1.34 10.86
N ALA A 106 -38.70 -1.88 12.07
CA ALA A 106 -39.96 -2.19 12.69
C ALA A 106 -40.69 -0.84 12.82
N SER A 107 -41.59 -0.62 11.88
CA SER A 107 -42.71 0.30 12.01
C SER A 107 -43.49 -0.15 13.24
N LEU A 108 -43.13 0.41 14.40
CA LEU A 108 -43.87 0.27 15.63
C LEU A 108 -44.65 1.55 15.82
N CYS A 109 -45.96 1.42 15.62
CA CYS A 109 -46.96 2.42 15.92
C CYS A 109 -46.72 3.03 17.29
N ALA A 110 -46.85 4.35 17.31
CA ALA A 110 -46.92 5.17 18.49
C ALA A 110 -47.99 4.66 19.46
N THR A 111 -47.62 4.56 20.74
CA THR A 111 -48.50 4.94 21.86
C THR A 111 -47.67 5.13 23.13
N GLY A 112 -47.73 6.34 23.69
CA GLY A 112 -48.00 6.50 25.12
C GLY A 112 -46.83 6.61 26.12
N HIS A 113 -46.55 7.85 26.54
CA HIS A 113 -46.34 8.25 27.95
C HIS A 113 -45.24 7.57 28.79
N SER A 114 -44.18 8.32 29.13
CA SER A 114 -44.07 9.02 30.44
C SER A 114 -42.68 9.63 30.61
N ASN A 115 -42.68 10.89 31.06
CA ASN A 115 -41.49 11.65 31.42
C ASN A 115 -40.86 11.07 32.68
N ILE A 116 -39.74 10.35 32.54
CA ILE A 116 -38.83 10.06 33.65
C ILE A 116 -37.51 10.74 33.31
N VAL A 117 -37.33 11.94 33.85
CA VAL A 117 -36.04 12.64 33.90
C VAL A 117 -35.16 11.86 34.87
N GLY A 118 -34.44 10.87 34.34
CA GLY A 118 -33.43 10.15 35.10
C GLY A 118 -32.30 11.10 35.50
N PRO A 119 -31.76 10.96 36.73
CA PRO A 119 -30.63 11.77 37.15
C PRO A 119 -29.45 11.49 36.22
N TRP A 120 -28.87 12.57 35.68
CA TRP A 120 -27.62 12.56 34.94
C TRP A 120 -26.51 12.09 35.87
N GLN A 121 -26.40 10.78 36.07
CA GLN A 121 -25.23 10.18 36.67
C GLN A 121 -24.11 10.42 35.67
N SER A 122 -23.24 11.37 36.01
CA SER A 122 -21.93 11.57 35.41
C SER A 122 -21.16 10.27 35.55
N ALA A 123 -21.41 9.34 34.63
CA ALA A 123 -20.70 8.09 34.53
C ALA A 123 -19.23 8.45 34.40
N THR A 124 -18.48 8.28 35.49
CA THR A 124 -17.04 8.41 35.50
C THR A 124 -16.53 7.45 34.46
N ARG A 125 -16.18 8.01 33.30
CA ARG A 125 -15.79 7.30 32.08
C ARG A 125 -14.49 6.59 32.41
N GLN A 126 -14.59 5.40 32.97
CA GLN A 126 -13.44 4.60 33.31
C GLN A 126 -12.73 4.25 32.00
N GLU A 127 -11.59 4.90 31.79
CA GLU A 127 -10.82 4.74 30.57
C GLU A 127 -10.23 3.34 30.52
N LYS A 128 -11.00 2.37 29.98
CA LYS A 128 -10.44 1.06 29.66
C LYS A 128 -9.27 1.25 28.68
N PRO A 129 -8.06 0.74 28.98
CA PRO A 129 -6.92 0.85 28.09
C PRO A 129 -7.23 0.18 26.75
N MET A 130 -6.72 0.75 25.66
CA MET A 130 -6.91 0.17 24.32
C MET A 130 -6.40 -1.27 24.27
N PRO A 131 -7.07 -2.17 23.51
CA PRO A 131 -6.58 -3.51 23.35
C PRO A 131 -5.23 -3.46 22.63
N PHE A 132 -4.16 -3.97 23.27
CA PHE A 132 -2.79 -4.01 22.74
C PHE A 132 -2.72 -4.53 21.29
N SER A 133 -3.62 -5.45 20.93
CA SER A 133 -3.73 -6.01 19.57
C SER A 133 -4.06 -4.99 18.48
N ALA A 134 -4.80 -3.91 18.76
CA ALA A 134 -5.13 -2.89 17.75
C ALA A 134 -3.92 -1.99 17.45
N ILE A 135 -3.17 -1.63 18.49
CA ILE A 135 -1.95 -0.82 18.38
C ILE A 135 -0.86 -1.61 17.63
N ALA A 136 -0.67 -2.89 17.98
CA ALA A 136 0.28 -3.76 17.30
C ALA A 136 -0.03 -3.89 15.79
N LYS A 137 -1.32 -4.05 15.43
CA LYS A 137 -1.75 -4.13 14.02
C LYS A 137 -1.49 -2.83 13.27
N LEU A 138 -1.79 -1.68 13.89
CA LEU A 138 -1.49 -0.39 13.31
C LEU A 138 0.01 -0.24 13.06
N GLY A 139 0.84 -0.65 14.03
CA GLY A 139 2.30 -0.66 13.91
C GLY A 139 2.82 -1.51 12.75
N LEU A 140 2.27 -2.72 12.57
CA LEU A 140 2.64 -3.60 11.45
C LEU A 140 2.29 -2.99 10.10
N LEU A 141 1.09 -2.41 9.98
CA LEU A 141 0.66 -1.71 8.77
C LEU A 141 1.55 -0.51 8.46
N THR A 142 1.84 0.31 9.47
CA THR A 142 2.71 1.48 9.29
C THR A 142 4.11 1.08 8.86
N MET A 143 4.68 0.01 9.41
CA MET A 143 5.99 -0.45 8.98
C MET A 143 5.97 -0.96 7.53
N GLY A 144 4.90 -1.66 7.14
CA GLY A 144 4.71 -2.07 5.75
C GLY A 144 4.69 -0.87 4.80
N GLU A 145 3.98 0.21 5.14
CA GLU A 145 3.94 1.43 4.33
C GLU A 145 5.26 2.21 4.35
N ILE A 146 5.93 2.31 5.50
CA ILE A 146 7.23 3.00 5.61
C ILE A 146 8.27 2.32 4.73
N LEU A 147 8.37 0.98 4.79
CA LEU A 147 9.25 0.19 3.92
C LEU A 147 8.94 0.45 2.44
N HIS A 148 7.65 0.51 2.09
CA HIS A 148 7.22 0.77 0.73
C HIS A 148 7.59 2.17 0.24
N VAL A 149 7.42 3.19 1.09
CA VAL A 149 7.73 4.59 0.78
C VAL A 149 9.24 4.86 0.75
N TYR A 150 10.02 4.18 1.60
CA TYR A 150 11.47 4.33 1.69
C TYR A 150 12.22 3.71 0.51
N ARG A 151 11.67 2.67 -0.09
CA ARG A 151 12.34 1.91 -1.15
C ARG A 151 12.87 2.76 -2.32
N PRO A 152 12.10 3.65 -2.97
CA PRO A 152 12.60 4.47 -4.08
C PRO A 152 13.79 5.35 -3.67
N LEU A 153 13.80 5.84 -2.43
CA LEU A 153 14.90 6.63 -1.87
C LEU A 153 16.16 5.77 -1.72
N PHE A 154 16.02 4.57 -1.17
CA PHE A 154 17.13 3.63 -1.04
C PHE A 154 17.75 3.30 -2.41
N TRP A 155 16.90 3.03 -3.41
CA TRP A 155 17.36 2.75 -4.77
C TRP A 155 18.13 3.94 -5.35
N ALA A 156 17.58 5.16 -5.30
CA ALA A 156 18.24 6.36 -5.79
C ALA A 156 19.60 6.62 -5.09
N GLN A 157 19.68 6.41 -3.77
CA GLN A 157 20.94 6.51 -3.03
C GLN A 157 21.96 5.48 -3.49
N SER A 158 21.52 4.24 -3.73
CA SER A 158 22.41 3.18 -4.20
C SER A 158 22.92 3.42 -5.62
N GLU A 159 22.08 3.92 -6.53
CA GLU A 159 22.49 4.32 -7.88
C GLU A 159 23.52 5.44 -7.83
N GLN A 160 23.30 6.44 -6.97
CA GLN A 160 24.24 7.53 -6.77
C GLN A 160 25.60 6.97 -6.33
N GLN A 161 25.65 6.08 -5.32
CA GLN A 161 26.91 5.46 -4.86
C GLN A 161 27.65 4.70 -5.98
N HIS A 162 26.93 3.94 -6.82
CA HIS A 162 27.55 3.23 -7.95
C HIS A 162 28.08 4.18 -9.02
N SER A 163 27.34 5.24 -9.34
CA SER A 163 27.77 6.22 -10.33
C SER A 163 29.05 6.96 -9.91
N TRP A 164 29.20 7.28 -8.61
CA TRP A 164 30.41 7.91 -8.07
C TRP A 164 31.62 7.01 -8.24
N HIS A 165 31.49 5.71 -7.95
CA HIS A 165 32.58 4.77 -8.15
C HIS A 165 32.96 4.61 -9.62
N GLN A 166 32.01 4.73 -10.55
CA GLN A 166 32.30 4.63 -11.99
C GLN A 166 33.02 5.87 -12.55
N VAL A 167 32.70 7.07 -12.03
CA VAL A 167 33.30 8.32 -12.52
C VAL A 167 34.68 8.60 -11.93
N TYR A 168 34.90 8.24 -10.66
CA TYR A 168 36.13 8.56 -9.93
C TYR A 168 37.01 7.35 -9.62
N GLY A 169 36.51 6.13 -9.83
CA GLY A 169 37.30 4.92 -9.68
C GLY A 169 38.38 4.86 -10.74
N ASP A 170 39.64 4.93 -10.30
CA ASP A 170 40.82 4.67 -11.12
C ASP A 170 40.60 3.34 -11.87
N GLY A 171 40.66 3.37 -13.20
CA GLY A 171 40.19 2.31 -14.11
C GLY A 171 40.88 0.95 -13.99
N ALA A 172 41.62 0.69 -12.92
CA ALA A 172 42.52 -0.44 -12.74
C ALA A 172 41.92 -1.65 -12.00
N ARG A 173 40.65 -1.63 -11.58
CA ARG A 173 40.01 -2.78 -10.90
C ARG A 173 38.61 -3.07 -11.40
N ARG A 174 38.50 -3.46 -12.68
CA ARG A 174 37.24 -3.84 -13.34
C ARG A 174 36.78 -5.29 -13.06
N ASP A 175 37.60 -6.12 -12.41
CA ASP A 175 37.37 -7.58 -12.42
C ASP A 175 36.69 -8.15 -11.16
N SER A 176 36.43 -7.34 -10.13
CA SER A 176 35.55 -7.81 -9.05
C SER A 176 34.11 -7.50 -9.44
N LEU A 177 33.40 -8.52 -9.97
CA LEU A 177 31.94 -8.59 -10.09
C LEU A 177 31.28 -7.62 -9.13
N SER A 178 30.92 -6.43 -9.61
CA SER A 178 30.38 -5.38 -8.76
C SER A 178 28.98 -5.83 -8.39
N LEU A 179 28.89 -6.59 -7.31
CA LEU A 179 27.64 -6.97 -6.63
C LEU A 179 26.85 -5.75 -6.16
N GLY A 180 27.35 -4.54 -6.40
CA GLY A 180 26.74 -3.27 -6.03
C GLY A 180 25.27 -3.12 -6.44
N PRO A 181 24.96 -2.99 -7.74
CA PRO A 181 23.58 -2.85 -8.21
C PRO A 181 22.73 -4.08 -7.86
N ALA A 182 23.30 -5.28 -7.96
CA ALA A 182 22.62 -6.52 -7.59
C ALA A 182 22.22 -6.56 -6.10
N ARG A 183 23.08 -6.07 -5.19
CA ARG A 183 22.80 -5.96 -3.75
C ARG A 183 21.71 -4.94 -3.49
N ALA A 184 21.79 -3.77 -4.10
CA ALA A 184 20.76 -2.73 -3.96
C ALA A 184 19.39 -3.24 -4.43
N TRP A 185 19.39 -4.02 -5.52
CA TRP A 185 18.18 -4.64 -6.05
C TRP A 185 17.64 -5.70 -5.11
N LEU A 186 18.51 -6.57 -4.60
CA LEU A 186 18.12 -7.62 -3.67
C LEU A 186 17.54 -7.03 -2.38
N VAL A 187 18.16 -5.99 -1.83
CA VAL A 187 17.64 -5.28 -0.65
C VAL A 187 16.28 -4.68 -0.95
N SER A 188 16.12 -4.02 -2.10
CA SER A 188 14.83 -3.46 -2.52
C SER A 188 13.74 -4.52 -2.66
N LEU A 189 14.08 -5.70 -3.18
CA LEU A 189 13.18 -6.84 -3.29
C LEU A 189 12.80 -7.40 -1.92
N ILE A 190 13.77 -7.51 -1.00
CA ILE A 190 13.51 -7.94 0.38
C ILE A 190 12.56 -6.95 1.07
N MET A 191 12.76 -5.64 0.92
CA MET A 191 11.89 -4.62 1.50
C MET A 191 10.45 -4.74 0.98
N ASP A 192 10.29 -4.99 -0.31
CA ASP A 192 8.99 -5.26 -0.95
C ASP A 192 8.32 -6.48 -0.31
N VAL A 193 9.01 -7.63 -0.29
CA VAL A 193 8.50 -8.89 0.25
C VAL A 193 8.09 -8.72 1.72
N LEU A 194 8.94 -8.08 2.53
CA LEU A 194 8.64 -7.76 3.93
C LEU A 194 7.41 -6.86 4.05
N SER A 195 7.33 -5.78 3.26
CA SER A 195 6.17 -4.87 3.26
C SER A 195 4.86 -5.62 2.97
N HIS A 196 4.87 -6.55 2.04
CA HIS A 196 3.69 -7.37 1.74
C HIS A 196 3.37 -8.40 2.81
N HIS A 197 4.36 -9.07 3.38
CA HIS A 197 4.11 -9.99 4.48
C HIS A 197 3.54 -9.28 5.71
N LEU A 198 4.04 -8.08 6.03
CA LEU A 198 3.53 -7.26 7.13
C LEU A 198 2.08 -6.82 6.87
N THR A 199 1.77 -6.37 5.66
CA THR A 199 0.41 -5.96 5.29
C THR A 199 -0.56 -7.15 5.23
N LEU A 200 -0.10 -8.31 4.74
CA LEU A 200 -0.89 -9.53 4.72
C LEU A 200 -1.13 -10.09 6.13
N ALA A 201 -0.13 -10.04 7.01
CA ALA A 201 -0.26 -10.45 8.41
C ALA A 201 -1.32 -9.60 9.13
N ALA A 202 -1.24 -8.27 8.98
CA ALA A 202 -2.25 -7.36 9.52
C ALA A 202 -3.65 -7.65 8.97
N ALA A 203 -3.79 -8.00 7.68
CA ALA A 203 -5.07 -8.36 7.07
C ALA A 203 -5.63 -9.71 7.58
N LYS A 204 -4.78 -10.73 7.78
CA LYS A 204 -5.18 -12.06 8.26
C LYS A 204 -5.73 -12.00 9.69
N ASP A 205 -5.10 -11.23 10.57
CA ASP A 205 -5.55 -11.10 11.96
C ASP A 205 -6.92 -10.42 12.08
N CYS A 206 -7.31 -9.60 11.11
CA CYS A 206 -8.66 -9.04 11.03
C CYS A 206 -9.71 -10.11 10.72
N ARG A 207 -9.34 -11.19 10.02
CA ARG A 207 -10.26 -12.30 9.70
C ARG A 207 -10.49 -13.22 10.90
N ALA A 208 -9.43 -13.54 11.65
CA ALA A 208 -9.51 -14.44 12.80
C ALA A 208 -10.40 -13.91 13.93
N ASN A 209 -10.27 -12.61 14.25
CA ASN A 209 -11.04 -11.99 15.34
C ASN A 209 -12.55 -11.91 15.07
N VAL A 210 -12.97 -11.78 13.80
CA VAL A 210 -14.40 -11.77 13.47
C VAL A 210 -15.01 -13.16 13.60
N SER A 211 -14.24 -14.21 13.29
CA SER A 211 -14.70 -15.58 13.42
C SER A 211 -14.91 -15.95 14.90
N ARG A 212 -14.01 -15.50 15.79
CA ARG A 212 -14.08 -15.81 17.23
C ARG A 212 -15.23 -15.08 17.96
N LYS A 213 -15.56 -13.85 17.59
CA LYS A 213 -16.69 -13.10 18.20
C LYS A 213 -18.08 -13.66 17.85
N ARG A 214 -18.20 -14.51 16.84
CA ARG A 214 -19.48 -15.15 16.45
C ARG A 214 -19.77 -16.46 17.17
N ALA A 215 -18.83 -16.99 17.95
CA ALA A 215 -19.03 -18.19 18.76
C ALA A 215 -19.63 -17.84 20.13
N THR A 216 -20.61 -16.93 20.19
CA THR A 216 -21.43 -16.78 21.40
C THR A 216 -22.46 -17.92 21.44
N PRO A 217 -22.69 -18.53 22.62
CA PRO A 217 -23.50 -19.73 22.71
C PRO A 217 -24.96 -19.43 22.34
N VAL A 218 -25.42 -20.22 21.38
CA VAL A 218 -26.78 -20.28 20.84
C VAL A 218 -27.75 -20.69 21.96
N TRP A 219 -28.27 -19.70 22.69
CA TRP A 219 -29.39 -19.87 23.62
C TRP A 219 -30.50 -18.86 23.30
N ALA A 220 -30.97 -18.86 22.05
CA ALA A 220 -32.28 -18.30 21.67
C ALA A 220 -32.62 -18.79 20.27
N GLY A 221 -33.67 -19.60 20.15
CA GLY A 221 -34.08 -20.34 18.95
C GLY A 221 -34.58 -19.52 17.75
N ARG A 222 -33.87 -18.46 17.36
CA ARG A 222 -34.02 -17.87 16.03
C ARG A 222 -33.00 -18.50 15.09
N LYS A 223 -33.49 -19.28 14.11
CA LYS A 223 -32.74 -19.63 12.91
C LYS A 223 -32.38 -18.34 12.18
N TRP A 224 -31.23 -17.77 12.50
CA TRP A 224 -30.60 -16.78 11.64
C TRP A 224 -30.32 -17.49 10.33
N LYS A 225 -31.07 -17.15 9.27
CA LYS A 225 -30.64 -17.49 7.92
C LYS A 225 -29.23 -16.92 7.79
N SER A 226 -28.29 -17.82 7.58
CA SER A 226 -26.91 -17.52 7.25
C SER A 226 -26.86 -16.93 5.84
N ASP A 227 -27.58 -15.82 5.62
CA ASP A 227 -27.47 -15.02 4.41
C ASP A 227 -26.08 -14.43 4.42
N GLU A 228 -25.16 -15.14 3.76
CA GLU A 228 -24.05 -14.67 2.94
C GLU A 228 -23.46 -13.30 3.29
N PHE A 229 -23.22 -13.04 4.58
CA PHE A 229 -22.39 -11.93 5.01
C PHE A 229 -20.94 -12.32 4.74
N GLY A 230 -20.60 -12.25 3.45
CA GLY A 230 -19.33 -12.64 2.87
C GLY A 230 -18.20 -12.08 3.69
N THR A 231 -17.29 -12.95 4.10
CA THR A 231 -15.96 -12.58 4.60
C THR A 231 -15.08 -12.04 3.47
N GLU A 232 -15.67 -11.24 2.59
CA GLU A 232 -14.97 -10.64 1.47
C GLU A 232 -14.11 -9.54 2.05
N ILE A 233 -12.79 -9.75 1.95
CA ILE A 233 -11.82 -8.68 2.07
C ILE A 233 -12.34 -7.56 1.16
N PRO A 234 -12.42 -6.30 1.63
CA PRO A 234 -12.92 -5.22 0.80
C PRO A 234 -12.19 -5.25 -0.54
N ALA A 235 -12.94 -5.26 -1.65
CA ALA A 235 -12.40 -5.45 -3.00
C ALA A 235 -11.25 -4.46 -3.30
N THR A 236 -11.26 -3.31 -2.63
CA THR A 236 -10.20 -2.30 -2.69
C THR A 236 -8.85 -2.80 -2.15
N THR A 237 -8.82 -3.52 -1.03
CA THR A 237 -7.59 -4.09 -0.47
C THR A 237 -7.04 -5.21 -1.36
N VAL A 238 -7.92 -6.02 -1.95
CA VAL A 238 -7.50 -7.06 -2.91
C VAL A 238 -6.86 -6.43 -4.16
N ASN A 239 -7.48 -5.38 -4.70
CA ASN A 239 -6.94 -4.64 -5.83
C ASN A 239 -5.58 -4.00 -5.51
N GLU A 240 -5.42 -3.46 -4.30
CA GLU A 240 -4.15 -2.87 -3.89
C GLU A 240 -3.04 -3.92 -3.74
N LEU A 241 -3.34 -5.07 -3.12
CA LEU A 241 -2.40 -6.19 -3.06
C LEU A 241 -2.00 -6.68 -4.46
N ARG A 242 -2.96 -6.75 -5.39
CA ARG A 242 -2.70 -7.11 -6.79
C ARG A 242 -1.79 -6.08 -7.48
N ARG A 243 -2.01 -4.78 -7.25
CA ARG A 243 -1.15 -3.71 -7.78
C ARG A 243 0.27 -3.78 -7.22
N ARG A 244 0.42 -4.05 -5.92
CA ARG A 244 1.74 -4.24 -5.28
C ARG A 244 2.46 -5.44 -5.88
N LYS A 245 1.76 -6.57 -6.04
CA LYS A 245 2.30 -7.77 -6.69
C LYS A 245 2.72 -7.51 -8.15
N MET A 246 1.91 -6.78 -8.93
CA MET A 246 2.26 -6.43 -10.31
C MET A 246 3.50 -5.54 -10.37
N ARG A 247 3.61 -4.55 -9.47
CA ARG A 247 4.81 -3.70 -9.37
C ARG A 247 6.05 -4.55 -9.15
N TRP A 248 6.01 -5.53 -8.25
CA TRP A 248 7.14 -6.44 -8.05
C TRP A 248 7.53 -7.20 -9.32
N MET A 249 6.56 -7.74 -10.06
CA MET A 249 6.85 -8.44 -11.30
C MET A 249 7.50 -7.53 -12.34
N LEU A 250 7.03 -6.28 -12.45
CA LEU A 250 7.65 -5.28 -13.32
C LEU A 250 9.08 -4.93 -12.86
N TYR A 251 9.34 -4.92 -11.56
CA TYR A 251 10.68 -4.67 -11.02
C TYR A 251 11.64 -5.85 -11.18
N LEU A 252 11.13 -7.08 -11.06
CA LEU A 252 11.89 -8.27 -11.43
C LEU A 252 12.34 -8.17 -12.89
N LEU A 253 11.52 -7.59 -13.77
CA LEU A 253 11.87 -7.37 -15.18
C LEU A 253 12.91 -6.26 -15.43
N ARG A 254 13.02 -5.23 -14.57
CA ARG A 254 13.61 -3.94 -14.99
C ARG A 254 15.14 -3.83 -14.94
N SER A 255 15.87 -4.58 -14.11
CA SER A 255 17.32 -4.27 -13.93
C SER A 255 18.23 -5.49 -13.93
N PRO A 256 18.23 -6.42 -12.96
CA PRO A 256 19.13 -7.55 -13.05
C PRO A 256 18.62 -8.61 -14.02
N ALA A 257 17.31 -8.82 -14.18
CA ALA A 257 16.85 -9.75 -15.21
C ALA A 257 17.21 -9.26 -16.62
N TRP A 258 17.22 -7.94 -16.84
CA TRP A 258 17.73 -7.38 -18.07
C TRP A 258 19.22 -7.70 -18.22
N ASP A 259 20.06 -7.30 -17.26
CA ASP A 259 21.52 -7.48 -17.35
C ASP A 259 21.94 -8.97 -17.37
N PHE A 260 21.23 -9.86 -16.66
CA PHE A 260 21.57 -11.28 -16.55
C PHE A 260 20.93 -12.17 -17.62
N LEU A 261 19.74 -11.83 -18.10
CA LEU A 261 19.01 -12.68 -19.06
C LEU A 261 18.89 -11.99 -20.40
N VAL A 262 18.36 -10.78 -20.41
CA VAL A 262 17.99 -10.12 -21.68
C VAL A 262 19.21 -9.61 -22.42
N GLN A 263 20.18 -9.01 -21.73
CA GLN A 263 21.41 -8.51 -22.33
C GLN A 263 22.24 -9.63 -22.97
N PRO A 264 22.59 -10.75 -22.30
CA PRO A 264 23.35 -11.81 -22.95
C PRO A 264 22.53 -12.50 -24.06
N MET A 265 21.20 -12.60 -23.93
CA MET A 265 20.36 -13.11 -25.02
C MET A 265 20.30 -12.17 -26.22
N ALA A 266 20.24 -10.85 -25.97
CA ALA A 266 20.29 -9.81 -26.99
C ALA A 266 21.65 -9.82 -27.69
N GLU A 267 22.75 -9.87 -26.95
CA GLU A 267 24.12 -9.99 -27.48
C GLU A 267 24.26 -11.26 -28.32
N ALA A 268 23.82 -12.41 -27.81
CA ALA A 268 23.86 -13.69 -28.53
C ALA A 268 22.99 -13.68 -29.80
N THR A 269 21.82 -13.02 -29.78
CA THR A 269 20.99 -12.88 -30.98
C THR A 269 21.58 -11.89 -31.98
N THR A 270 22.16 -10.77 -31.54
CA THR A 270 22.87 -9.85 -32.44
C THR A 270 24.10 -10.49 -33.06
N ASP A 271 24.86 -11.30 -32.31
CA ASP A 271 25.99 -12.06 -32.83
C ASP A 271 25.53 -13.16 -33.81
N GLY A 272 24.46 -13.86 -33.47
CA GLY A 272 23.86 -14.87 -34.34
C GLY A 272 23.38 -14.27 -35.67
N ILE A 273 22.52 -13.26 -35.60
CA ILE A 273 21.95 -12.59 -36.79
C ILE A 273 23.04 -11.87 -37.58
N GLY A 274 24.00 -11.22 -36.90
CA GLY A 274 25.10 -10.52 -37.55
C GLY A 274 26.01 -11.44 -38.38
N ARG A 275 26.14 -12.71 -38.01
CA ARG A 275 26.86 -13.72 -38.81
C ARG A 275 26.12 -14.13 -40.09
N TYR A 276 24.79 -14.14 -40.07
CA TYR A 276 23.99 -14.58 -41.22
C TYR A 276 23.54 -13.43 -42.13
N VAL A 277 23.31 -12.23 -41.57
CA VAL A 277 22.86 -11.04 -42.33
C VAL A 277 23.59 -9.78 -41.83
N PRO A 278 24.81 -9.50 -42.34
CA PRO A 278 25.68 -8.46 -41.80
C PRO A 278 25.14 -7.03 -41.94
N VAL A 279 24.24 -6.80 -42.91
CA VAL A 279 23.61 -5.48 -43.13
C VAL A 279 22.49 -5.20 -42.12
N LEU A 280 21.70 -6.23 -41.76
CA LEU A 280 20.60 -6.08 -40.80
C LEU A 280 21.10 -6.10 -39.35
N GLY A 281 22.16 -6.86 -39.06
CA GLY A 281 22.69 -6.99 -37.70
C GLY A 281 23.12 -5.65 -37.10
N LYS A 282 23.74 -4.76 -37.89
CA LYS A 282 24.23 -3.46 -37.40
C LYS A 282 23.10 -2.48 -37.08
N THR A 283 22.02 -2.45 -37.88
CA THR A 283 20.89 -1.55 -37.65
C THR A 283 20.02 -2.01 -36.50
N VAL A 284 19.77 -3.32 -36.39
CA VAL A 284 19.00 -3.90 -35.29
C VAL A 284 19.77 -3.81 -33.97
N ALA A 285 21.09 -4.05 -33.97
CA ALA A 285 21.91 -3.87 -32.77
C ALA A 285 21.91 -2.41 -32.29
N GLY A 286 21.99 -1.44 -33.21
CA GLY A 286 21.86 -0.02 -32.87
C GLY A 286 20.52 0.30 -32.22
N TYR A 287 19.41 -0.24 -32.75
CA TYR A 287 18.06 0.02 -32.22
C TYR A 287 17.74 -0.69 -30.91
N ILE A 288 18.36 -1.83 -30.61
CA ILE A 288 18.16 -2.58 -29.36
C ILE A 288 19.03 -2.02 -28.22
N MET A 289 20.19 -1.43 -28.56
CA MET A 289 21.14 -0.87 -27.59
C MET A 289 20.90 0.61 -27.26
N GLU A 290 20.14 1.34 -28.09
CA GLU A 290 19.62 2.69 -27.80
C GLU A 290 18.31 2.66 -26.99
#